data_AF-A0A0R2FHL8-F1
#
_entry.id   AF-A0A0R2FHL8-F1
#
_cell.length_a   1.000
_cell.length_b   1.000
_cell.length_c   1.000
_cell.angle_alpha   90.00
_cell.angle_beta   90.00
_cell.angle_gamma   90.00
#
_symmetry.space_group_name_H-M   'P 1'
#
loop_
_entity.id
_entity.type
_entity.pdbx_description
1 polymer ?
#
loop_
_entity_poly.entity_id
_entity_poly.type
_entity_poly.pdbx_seq_one_letter_code
_entity_poly.pdbx_strand_id
1 'polypeptide(L)'
;MVYQFNQLRPSQTAEKEALLHKMFAEVGPQTHIEAPFHANWGGHDVHLGAHVYCNFNMTMVDDAPIYIGDDCMFGPNVVIATSGHPVLPVLRKHGYVYNFPVTIGNNVWVGAGVQILPGVTIGENTVIGAGSVVTHDIPANVVAFGSPCKVARPIGDKDKEYYFKNHRLDVSD
;
A
#
# COMPACT_ATOMS: atom_id res chain seq x y z
N MET A 1 -0.03 11.60 -16.99
CA MET A 1 -0.27 10.16 -17.26
C MET A 1 -1.38 9.59 -16.37
N VAL A 2 -1.40 9.87 -15.06
CA VAL A 2 -2.48 9.45 -14.14
C VAL A 2 -3.89 9.71 -14.68
N TYR A 3 -4.17 10.93 -15.16
CA TYR A 3 -5.47 11.25 -15.77
C TYR A 3 -5.84 10.26 -16.89
N GLN A 4 -4.91 10.00 -17.81
CA GLN A 4 -5.14 9.09 -18.94
C GLN A 4 -5.41 7.67 -18.45
N PHE A 5 -4.61 7.15 -17.51
CA PHE A 5 -4.80 5.84 -16.91
C PHE A 5 -6.22 5.71 -16.32
N ASN A 6 -6.68 6.71 -15.57
CA ASN A 6 -8.00 6.72 -14.94
C ASN A 6 -9.18 6.80 -15.92
N GLN A 7 -8.94 7.14 -17.19
CA GLN A 7 -9.98 7.19 -18.23
C GLN A 7 -10.03 5.92 -19.10
N LEU A 8 -9.08 4.99 -18.95
CA LEU A 8 -9.08 3.74 -19.72
C LEU A 8 -10.19 2.80 -19.27
N ARG A 9 -10.86 2.16 -20.24
CA ARG A 9 -11.89 1.16 -19.95
C ARG A 9 -11.28 -0.06 -19.25
N PRO A 10 -12.05 -0.80 -18.44
CA PRO A 10 -11.58 -2.04 -17.82
C PRO A 10 -10.98 -3.05 -18.82
N SER A 11 -11.51 -3.11 -20.04
CA SER A 11 -11.04 -4.03 -21.09
C SER A 11 -9.72 -3.65 -21.76
N GLN A 12 -9.17 -2.46 -21.50
CA GLN A 12 -7.93 -1.97 -22.14
C GLN A 12 -6.71 -2.33 -21.28
N THR A 13 -6.52 -3.62 -21.05
CA THR A 13 -5.51 -4.13 -20.11
C THR A 13 -4.08 -3.85 -20.57
N ALA A 14 -3.79 -4.04 -21.86
CA ALA A 14 -2.46 -3.79 -22.42
C ALA A 14 -2.08 -2.29 -22.37
N GLU A 15 -3.02 -1.38 -22.65
CA GLU A 15 -2.76 0.06 -22.56
C GLU A 15 -2.59 0.53 -21.12
N LYS A 16 -3.33 -0.08 -20.17
CA LYS A 16 -3.12 0.16 -18.73
C LYS A 16 -1.73 -0.27 -18.30
N GLU A 17 -1.33 -1.49 -18.62
CA GLU A 17 0.00 -2.03 -18.31
C GLU A 17 1.13 -1.15 -18.88
N ALA A 18 1.02 -0.76 -20.17
CA ALA A 18 2.00 0.12 -20.79
C ALA A 18 2.07 1.52 -20.15
N LEU A 19 0.96 2.03 -19.59
CA LEU A 19 0.97 3.28 -18.83
C LEU A 19 1.60 3.10 -17.45
N LEU A 20 1.36 1.97 -16.75
CA LEU A 20 2.00 1.70 -15.47
C LEU A 20 3.53 1.75 -15.60
N HIS A 21 4.11 1.08 -16.60
CA HIS A 21 5.56 1.10 -16.83
C HIS A 21 6.14 2.48 -17.20
N LYS A 22 5.30 3.44 -17.63
CA LYS A 22 5.72 4.83 -17.87
C LYS A 22 5.54 5.73 -16.65
N MET A 23 4.59 5.39 -15.79
CA MET A 23 4.19 6.17 -14.62
C MET A 23 5.09 5.90 -13.42
N PHE A 24 5.40 4.62 -13.18
CA PHE A 24 6.08 4.16 -11.98
C PHE A 24 7.59 4.05 -12.18
N ALA A 25 8.36 4.18 -11.11
CA ALA A 25 9.82 3.97 -11.14
C ALA A 25 10.15 2.52 -11.55
N GLU A 26 9.46 1.57 -10.92
CA GLU A 26 9.59 0.14 -11.16
C GLU A 26 8.21 -0.51 -11.06
N VAL A 27 7.95 -1.47 -11.95
CA VAL A 27 6.73 -2.30 -11.93
C VAL A 27 7.13 -3.72 -12.26
N GLY A 28 7.01 -4.62 -11.29
CA GLY A 28 7.21 -6.05 -11.49
C GLY A 28 6.10 -6.69 -12.33
N PRO A 29 6.34 -7.92 -12.82
CA PRO A 29 5.39 -8.63 -13.66
C PRO A 29 4.08 -8.92 -12.92
N GLN A 30 2.99 -9.03 -13.67
CA GLN A 30 1.64 -9.36 -13.18
C GLN A 30 1.11 -8.43 -12.07
N THR A 31 1.62 -7.20 -12.02
CA THR A 31 1.11 -6.14 -11.14
C THR A 31 -0.09 -5.44 -11.78
N HIS A 32 -1.11 -5.18 -10.98
CA HIS A 32 -2.38 -4.60 -11.43
C HIS A 32 -2.88 -3.53 -10.46
N ILE A 33 -3.35 -2.42 -11.03
CA ILE A 33 -3.95 -1.31 -10.27
C ILE A 33 -5.33 -1.03 -10.84
N GLU A 34 -6.34 -1.08 -9.98
CA GLU A 34 -7.69 -0.64 -10.34
C GLU A 34 -7.77 0.89 -10.41
N ALA A 35 -8.41 1.38 -11.47
CA ALA A 35 -8.69 2.81 -11.61
C ALA A 35 -9.93 3.21 -10.80
N PRO A 36 -9.98 4.42 -10.20
CA PRO A 36 -8.95 5.45 -10.32
C PRO A 36 -7.78 5.26 -9.35
N PHE A 37 -6.61 5.69 -9.79
CA PHE A 37 -5.37 5.82 -9.03
C PHE A 37 -5.01 7.30 -8.84
N HIS A 38 -4.42 7.64 -7.69
CA HIS A 38 -4.02 9.00 -7.36
C HIS A 38 -2.57 9.05 -6.88
N ALA A 39 -1.79 10.01 -7.39
CA ALA A 39 -0.44 10.28 -6.92
C ALA A 39 -0.05 11.76 -7.11
N ASN A 40 0.87 12.27 -6.29
CA ASN A 40 1.37 13.64 -6.37
C ASN A 40 2.28 13.83 -7.58
N TRP A 41 3.21 12.90 -7.76
CA TRP A 41 4.21 12.88 -8.83
C TRP A 41 3.92 11.78 -9.86
N GLY A 42 2.68 11.28 -9.87
CA GLY A 42 2.20 10.36 -10.90
C GLY A 42 2.77 8.95 -10.83
N GLY A 43 3.39 8.56 -9.71
CA GLY A 43 4.02 7.27 -9.50
C GLY A 43 5.54 7.28 -9.66
N HIS A 44 6.16 8.42 -10.02
CA HIS A 44 7.57 8.48 -10.43
C HIS A 44 8.59 8.00 -9.39
N ASP A 45 8.25 8.06 -8.10
CA ASP A 45 9.08 7.58 -6.98
C ASP A 45 8.50 6.29 -6.33
N VAL A 46 7.58 5.61 -7.02
CA VAL A 46 6.95 4.39 -6.53
C VAL A 46 7.55 3.17 -7.22
N HIS A 47 8.02 2.24 -6.39
CA HIS A 47 8.63 0.98 -6.79
C HIS A 47 7.70 -0.17 -6.41
N LEU A 48 7.17 -0.89 -7.41
CA LEU A 48 6.28 -2.02 -7.23
C LEU A 48 7.00 -3.31 -7.62
N GLY A 49 6.99 -4.29 -6.70
CA GLY A 49 7.41 -5.66 -6.97
C GLY A 49 6.50 -6.39 -7.96
N ALA A 50 6.67 -7.71 -8.03
CA ALA A 50 5.84 -8.62 -8.80
C ALA A 50 4.50 -8.89 -8.10
N HIS A 51 3.46 -9.18 -8.88
CA HIS A 51 2.16 -9.68 -8.39
C HIS A 51 1.47 -8.74 -7.39
N VAL A 52 1.73 -7.43 -7.49
CA VAL A 52 1.08 -6.45 -6.62
C VAL A 52 -0.33 -6.18 -7.12
N TYR A 53 -1.32 -6.29 -6.24
CA TYR A 53 -2.71 -5.95 -6.53
C TYR A 53 -3.16 -4.74 -5.72
N CYS A 54 -3.49 -3.65 -6.40
CA CYS A 54 -4.09 -2.45 -5.80
C CYS A 54 -5.55 -2.32 -6.21
N ASN A 55 -6.46 -2.34 -5.24
CA ASN A 55 -7.88 -2.12 -5.48
C ASN A 55 -8.21 -0.62 -5.65
N PHE A 56 -9.48 -0.30 -5.88
CA PHE A 56 -9.97 1.03 -6.27
C PHE A 56 -9.50 2.15 -5.33
N ASN A 57 -9.31 3.34 -5.90
CA ASN A 57 -8.99 4.57 -5.19
C ASN A 57 -7.68 4.50 -4.39
N MET A 58 -6.70 3.75 -4.90
CA MET A 58 -5.37 3.74 -4.32
C MET A 58 -4.75 5.14 -4.45
N THR A 59 -4.25 5.66 -3.33
CA THR A 59 -3.63 7.00 -3.25
C THR A 59 -2.20 6.89 -2.72
N MET A 60 -1.24 7.37 -3.48
CA MET A 60 0.19 7.36 -3.12
C MET A 60 0.74 8.79 -3.15
N VAL A 61 0.94 9.38 -1.98
CA VAL A 61 1.61 10.69 -1.83
C VAL A 61 3.12 10.44 -1.88
N ASP A 62 3.64 10.45 -3.10
CA ASP A 62 4.96 10.00 -3.54
C ASP A 62 5.98 11.16 -3.64
N ASP A 63 6.02 12.09 -2.67
CA ASP A 63 7.09 13.12 -2.65
C ASP A 63 8.44 12.61 -2.09
N ALA A 64 8.48 11.34 -1.67
CA ALA A 64 9.67 10.53 -1.43
C ALA A 64 9.37 9.06 -1.83
N PRO A 65 10.40 8.19 -1.88
CA PRO A 65 10.22 6.83 -2.36
C PRO A 65 9.19 6.00 -1.58
N ILE A 66 8.36 5.27 -2.32
CA ILE A 66 7.47 4.22 -1.79
C ILE A 66 7.94 2.90 -2.37
N TYR A 67 8.39 2.00 -1.51
CA TYR A 67 8.81 0.64 -1.88
C TYR A 67 7.75 -0.36 -1.47
N ILE A 68 7.25 -1.14 -2.44
CA ILE A 68 6.28 -2.21 -2.22
C ILE A 68 6.89 -3.50 -2.77
N GLY A 69 7.04 -4.50 -1.90
CA GLY A 69 7.56 -5.82 -2.24
C GLY A 69 6.60 -6.66 -3.10
N ASP A 70 6.99 -7.90 -3.32
CA ASP A 70 6.25 -8.85 -4.15
C ASP A 70 4.98 -9.35 -3.45
N ASP A 71 4.01 -9.84 -4.23
CA ASP A 71 2.78 -10.51 -3.75
C ASP A 71 1.94 -9.68 -2.76
N CYS A 72 2.05 -8.35 -2.80
CA CYS A 72 1.30 -7.46 -1.93
C CYS A 72 -0.13 -7.24 -2.43
N MET A 73 -1.09 -7.20 -1.51
CA MET A 73 -2.49 -6.91 -1.81
C MET A 73 -3.00 -5.72 -1.01
N PHE A 74 -3.65 -4.78 -1.69
CA PHE A 74 -4.23 -3.58 -1.09
C PHE A 74 -5.73 -3.55 -1.32
N GLY A 75 -6.50 -3.43 -0.24
CA GLY A 75 -7.93 -3.16 -0.29
C GLY A 75 -8.25 -1.78 -0.87
N PRO A 76 -9.52 -1.47 -1.11
CA PRO A 76 -9.90 -0.19 -1.70
C PRO A 76 -9.68 0.97 -0.73
N ASN A 77 -9.43 2.17 -1.29
CA ASN A 77 -9.23 3.43 -0.56
C ASN A 77 -8.03 3.43 0.39
N VAL A 78 -6.97 2.68 0.09
CA VAL A 78 -5.71 2.76 0.85
C VAL A 78 -4.95 4.04 0.46
N VAL A 79 -4.38 4.69 1.48
CA VAL A 79 -3.52 5.86 1.32
C VAL A 79 -2.13 5.53 1.87
N ILE A 80 -1.11 5.69 1.04
CA ILE A 80 0.30 5.66 1.45
C ILE A 80 0.84 7.08 1.32
N ALA A 81 1.35 7.64 2.42
CA ALA A 81 1.89 8.99 2.42
C ALA A 81 3.33 9.02 2.91
N THR A 82 4.21 9.57 2.08
CA THR A 82 5.61 9.85 2.45
C THR A 82 5.80 11.25 3.01
N SER A 83 4.80 12.12 2.85
CA SER A 83 4.91 13.55 3.16
C SER A 83 4.04 13.96 4.34
N GLY A 84 4.50 14.99 5.06
CA GLY A 84 3.71 15.68 6.08
C GLY A 84 4.20 17.10 6.30
N HIS A 85 3.49 17.84 7.16
CA HIS A 85 3.83 19.23 7.49
C HIS A 85 4.24 19.36 8.96
N PRO A 86 5.23 20.23 9.26
CA PRO A 86 5.56 20.53 10.64
C PRO A 86 4.35 21.03 11.44
N VAL A 87 4.21 20.53 12.67
CA VAL A 87 3.13 20.90 13.60
C VAL A 87 3.20 22.39 13.99
N LEU A 88 4.40 22.98 13.99
CA LEU A 88 4.58 24.40 14.30
C LEU A 88 3.97 25.29 13.18
N PRO A 89 2.98 26.17 13.48
CA PRO A 89 2.22 26.90 12.45
C PRO A 89 3.04 27.79 11.53
N VAL A 90 4.06 28.47 12.06
CA VAL A 90 4.87 29.38 11.24
C VAL A 90 5.59 28.62 10.12
N LEU A 91 6.01 27.38 10.37
CA LEU A 91 6.71 26.60 9.36
C LEU A 91 5.77 26.22 8.20
N ARG A 92 4.56 25.75 8.50
CA ARG A 92 3.60 25.45 7.42
C ARG A 92 3.07 26.70 6.70
N LYS A 93 3.10 27.89 7.31
CA LYS A 93 2.84 29.17 6.59
C LYS A 93 3.90 29.46 5.52
N HIS A 94 5.13 29.01 5.74
CA HIS A 94 6.22 29.09 4.76
C HIS A 94 6.23 27.92 3.77
N GLY A 95 5.26 27.00 3.85
CA GLY A 95 5.16 25.86 2.95
C GLY A 95 6.15 24.74 3.24
N TYR A 96 6.75 24.67 4.45
CA TYR A 96 7.64 23.56 4.79
C TYR A 96 6.90 22.22 4.79
N VAL A 97 7.55 21.21 4.21
CA VAL A 97 7.15 19.81 4.12
C VAL A 97 8.32 18.96 4.57
N TYR A 98 8.06 17.81 5.18
CA TYR A 98 9.05 16.74 5.34
C TYR A 98 8.59 15.53 4.55
N ASN A 99 9.55 14.80 3.97
CA ASN A 99 9.29 13.59 3.21
C ASN A 99 10.17 12.47 3.76
N PHE A 100 9.56 11.35 4.15
CA PHE A 100 10.24 10.15 4.61
C PHE A 100 9.71 8.94 3.85
N PRO A 101 10.59 8.07 3.33
CA PRO A 101 10.18 6.95 2.51
C PRO A 101 9.29 5.98 3.29
N VAL A 102 8.46 5.24 2.56
CA VAL A 102 7.66 4.14 3.11
C VAL A 102 8.14 2.84 2.49
N THR A 103 8.25 1.79 3.29
CA THR A 103 8.66 0.46 2.84
C THR A 103 7.65 -0.59 3.27
N ILE A 104 7.15 -1.37 2.32
CA ILE A 104 6.23 -2.47 2.53
C ILE A 104 6.92 -3.74 2.04
N GLY A 105 7.16 -4.70 2.93
CA GLY A 105 7.77 -5.97 2.63
C GLY A 105 6.88 -6.88 1.78
N ASN A 106 7.42 -8.04 1.41
CA ASN A 106 6.72 -9.00 0.54
C ASN A 106 5.47 -9.61 1.23
N ASN A 107 4.50 -10.03 0.42
CA ASN A 107 3.30 -10.75 0.85
C ASN A 107 2.51 -10.03 1.97
N VAL A 108 2.49 -8.68 1.92
CA VAL A 108 1.71 -7.87 2.85
C VAL A 108 0.28 -7.71 2.34
N TRP A 109 -0.70 -7.91 3.22
CA TRP A 109 -2.10 -7.59 2.94
C TRP A 109 -2.55 -6.37 3.73
N VAL A 110 -2.92 -5.31 3.02
CA VAL A 110 -3.45 -4.07 3.60
C VAL A 110 -4.95 -3.99 3.38
N GLY A 111 -5.71 -3.94 4.47
CA GLY A 111 -7.17 -3.84 4.46
C GLY A 111 -7.69 -2.52 3.88
N ALA A 112 -8.99 -2.49 3.57
CA ALA A 112 -9.66 -1.31 3.02
C ALA A 112 -9.51 -0.07 3.92
N GLY A 113 -9.32 1.10 3.32
CA GLY A 113 -9.33 2.37 4.04
C GLY A 113 -8.20 2.53 5.05
N VAL A 114 -7.05 1.88 4.86
CA VAL A 114 -5.85 2.06 5.71
C VAL A 114 -5.07 3.31 5.31
N GLN A 115 -4.49 3.99 6.29
CA GLN A 115 -3.53 5.09 6.11
C GLN A 115 -2.15 4.66 6.60
N ILE A 116 -1.15 4.69 5.73
CA ILE A 116 0.26 4.44 6.05
C ILE A 116 1.01 5.77 6.02
N LEU A 117 1.60 6.14 7.16
CA LEU A 117 2.18 7.48 7.36
C LEU A 117 3.69 7.54 7.04
N PRO A 118 4.26 8.76 6.94
CA PRO A 118 5.65 8.96 6.54
C PRO A 118 6.65 8.17 7.39
N GLY A 119 7.63 7.55 6.74
CA GLY A 119 8.74 6.86 7.40
C GLY A 119 8.44 5.44 7.89
N VAL A 120 7.22 4.92 7.67
CA VAL A 120 6.81 3.61 8.16
C VAL A 120 7.41 2.48 7.33
N THR A 121 7.90 1.44 8.02
CA THR A 121 8.21 0.12 7.47
C THR A 121 7.21 -0.93 7.93
N ILE A 122 6.63 -1.69 7.00
CA ILE A 122 5.79 -2.86 7.28
C ILE A 122 6.56 -4.12 6.88
N GLY A 123 6.82 -4.99 7.85
CA GLY A 123 7.53 -6.25 7.62
C GLY A 123 6.71 -7.25 6.80
N GLU A 124 7.41 -8.17 6.13
CA GLU A 124 6.83 -9.20 5.27
C GLU A 124 5.74 -10.06 5.94
N ASN A 125 4.86 -10.65 5.14
CA ASN A 125 3.74 -11.51 5.53
C ASN A 125 2.70 -10.85 6.45
N THR A 126 2.84 -9.55 6.72
CA THR A 126 2.00 -8.85 7.70
C THR A 126 0.63 -8.53 7.14
N VAL A 127 -0.39 -8.63 8.00
CA VAL A 127 -1.75 -8.19 7.70
C VAL A 127 -2.08 -6.92 8.47
N ILE A 128 -2.48 -5.88 7.75
CA ILE A 128 -3.02 -4.64 8.33
C ILE A 128 -4.54 -4.65 8.21
N GLY A 129 -5.26 -4.70 9.32
CA GLY A 129 -6.71 -4.66 9.32
C GLY A 129 -7.29 -3.36 8.77
N ALA A 130 -8.48 -3.43 8.18
CA ALA A 130 -9.17 -2.30 7.57
C ALA A 130 -9.33 -1.10 8.52
N GLY A 131 -9.27 0.12 7.97
CA GLY A 131 -9.44 1.37 8.72
C GLY A 131 -8.29 1.75 9.65
N SER A 132 -7.15 1.07 9.56
CA SER A 132 -6.00 1.33 10.44
C SER A 132 -5.23 2.59 10.07
N VAL A 133 -4.68 3.28 11.07
CA VAL A 133 -3.74 4.40 10.89
C VAL A 133 -2.35 3.96 11.37
N VAL A 134 -1.50 3.59 10.42
CA VAL A 134 -0.15 3.06 10.69
C VAL A 134 0.81 4.22 10.88
N THR A 135 1.16 4.46 12.14
CA THR A 135 1.98 5.60 12.60
C THR A 135 3.41 5.21 12.97
N HIS A 136 3.70 3.91 13.03
CA HIS A 136 4.96 3.33 13.47
C HIS A 136 5.19 2.04 12.67
N ASP A 137 6.45 1.59 12.64
CA ASP A 137 6.82 0.33 12.00
C ASP A 137 6.03 -0.86 12.56
N ILE A 138 5.69 -1.80 11.67
CA ILE A 138 5.01 -3.04 12.01
C ILE A 138 5.96 -4.20 11.70
N PRO A 139 6.26 -5.08 12.67
CA PRO A 139 7.16 -6.21 12.45
C PRO A 139 6.55 -7.23 11.47
N ALA A 140 7.38 -8.07 10.88
CA ALA A 140 6.94 -9.16 10.00
C ALA A 140 6.09 -10.21 10.74
N ASN A 141 5.28 -10.96 9.97
CA ASN A 141 4.50 -12.11 10.44
C ASN A 141 3.48 -11.81 11.55
N VAL A 142 2.84 -10.65 11.50
CA VAL A 142 1.80 -10.26 12.48
C VAL A 142 0.49 -9.84 11.82
N VAL A 143 -0.57 -9.89 12.61
CA VAL A 143 -1.82 -9.18 12.34
C VAL A 143 -1.82 -7.91 13.20
N ALA A 144 -1.91 -6.74 12.57
CA ALA A 144 -1.98 -5.45 13.23
C ALA A 144 -3.21 -4.67 12.77
N PHE A 145 -3.85 -3.93 13.69
CA PHE A 145 -4.97 -3.05 13.33
C PHE A 145 -5.19 -1.94 14.35
N GLY A 146 -6.00 -0.94 13.99
CA GLY A 146 -6.48 0.13 14.87
C GLY A 146 -6.00 1.53 14.49
N SER A 147 -6.42 2.53 15.27
CA SER A 147 -6.00 3.93 15.13
C SER A 147 -5.60 4.48 16.51
N PRO A 148 -4.29 4.60 16.83
CA PRO A 148 -3.17 4.16 16.00
C PRO A 148 -3.11 2.62 15.85
N CYS A 149 -2.56 2.15 14.74
CA CYS A 149 -2.39 0.73 14.44
C CYS A 149 -1.43 0.08 15.44
N LYS A 150 -1.79 -1.10 15.96
CA LYS A 150 -0.98 -1.87 16.90
C LYS A 150 -0.99 -3.34 16.51
N VAL A 151 0.11 -4.03 16.82
CA VAL A 151 0.16 -5.49 16.72
C VAL A 151 -0.90 -6.10 17.63
N ALA A 152 -1.79 -6.90 17.05
CA ALA A 152 -2.84 -7.59 17.78
C ALA A 152 -2.40 -9.01 18.17
N ARG A 153 -1.74 -9.73 17.24
CA ARG A 153 -1.20 -11.08 17.46
C ARG A 153 -0.20 -11.46 16.36
N PRO A 154 0.67 -12.46 16.59
CA PRO A 154 1.42 -13.11 15.52
C PRO A 154 0.50 -13.94 14.59
N ILE A 155 0.95 -14.15 13.37
CA ILE A 155 0.43 -15.16 12.43
C ILE A 155 1.05 -16.51 12.81
N GLY A 156 0.25 -17.58 12.86
CA GLY A 156 0.75 -18.88 13.34
C GLY A 156 -0.18 -20.05 13.05
N ASP A 157 -0.08 -21.11 13.86
CA ASP A 157 -0.72 -22.41 13.58
C ASP A 157 -2.24 -22.34 13.40
N LYS A 158 -2.91 -21.39 14.08
CA LYS A 158 -4.34 -21.17 13.86
C LYS A 158 -4.66 -20.76 12.41
N ASP A 159 -3.80 -19.95 11.80
CA ASP A 159 -4.00 -19.45 10.44
C ASP A 159 -3.69 -20.53 9.39
N LYS A 160 -2.90 -21.55 9.75
CA LYS A 160 -2.71 -22.77 8.94
C LYS A 160 -3.90 -23.72 8.97
N GLU A 161 -4.83 -23.53 9.90
CA GLU A 161 -6.03 -24.34 10.01
C GLU A 161 -7.29 -23.57 9.59
N TYR A 162 -7.37 -22.27 9.87
CA TYR A 162 -8.55 -21.45 9.67
C TYR A 162 -8.24 -20.17 8.88
N TYR A 163 -8.98 -19.91 7.81
CA TYR A 163 -8.82 -18.67 7.01
C TYR A 163 -9.81 -17.56 7.43
N PHE A 164 -10.98 -17.91 7.94
CA PHE A 164 -11.98 -16.92 8.36
C PHE A 164 -12.88 -17.46 9.46
N LYS A 165 -12.85 -16.84 10.64
CA LYS A 165 -13.63 -17.28 11.81
C LYS A 165 -13.36 -18.77 12.11
N ASN A 166 -14.37 -19.63 11.89
CA ASN A 166 -14.29 -21.07 12.12
C ASN A 166 -14.26 -21.87 10.80
N HIS A 167 -14.09 -21.20 9.66
CA HIS A 167 -13.93 -21.85 8.37
C HIS A 167 -12.49 -22.36 8.23
N ARG A 168 -12.37 -23.67 8.04
CA ARG A 168 -11.08 -24.36 7.91
C ARG A 168 -10.59 -24.31 6.47
N LEU A 169 -9.27 -24.30 6.29
CA LEU A 169 -8.66 -24.49 4.98
C LEU A 169 -9.04 -25.89 4.44
N ASP A 170 -9.45 -25.95 3.19
CA ASP A 170 -9.71 -27.17 2.42
C ASP A 170 -8.61 -27.47 1.40
N VAL A 171 -7.57 -26.63 1.40
CA VAL A 171 -6.34 -26.78 0.62
C VAL A 171 -5.23 -27.30 1.52
N SER A 172 -4.42 -28.21 0.98
CA SER A 172 -3.13 -28.60 1.58
C SER A 172 -2.05 -27.82 0.82
N ASP A 173 -1.14 -27.20 1.56
CA ASP A 173 0.06 -26.56 1.00
C ASP A 173 0.88 -27.55 0.15
#